data_AF-A0A932T317-F1
#
_entry.id   AF-A0A932T317-F1
#
_cell.length_a   1.000
_cell.length_b   1.000
_cell.length_c   1.000
_cell.angle_alpha   90.00
_cell.angle_beta   90.00
_cell.angle_gamma   90.00
#
_symmetry.space_group_name_H-M   'P 1'
#
loop_
_entity.id
_entity.type
_entity.pdbx_description
1 polymer ?
#
loop_
_entity_poly.entity_id
_entity_poly.type
_entity_poly.pdbx_seq_one_letter_code
_entity_poly.pdbx_strand_id
1 'polypeptide(L)'
;MLKALAIFGFLFGTFVVWLTVRIVNRKERWAKWTAWGLAVAILWYPLSAGPVSMICIKLDNPVLVTRTISIVYWPLVKIIERAPNWCFEGFRAYVEWWV
;
A
#
# COMPACT_ATOMS: atom_id res chain seq x y z
N MET A 1 24.30 -1.01 -6.61
CA MET A 1 22.93 -0.82 -6.08
C MET A 1 22.20 0.39 -6.70
N LEU A 2 22.78 1.59 -6.74
CA LEU A 2 22.16 2.80 -7.34
C LEU A 2 21.62 2.62 -8.77
N LYS A 3 22.38 1.97 -9.66
CA LYS A 3 21.97 1.77 -11.07
C LYS A 3 20.70 0.92 -11.21
N ALA A 4 20.53 -0.11 -10.39
CA ALA A 4 19.34 -0.97 -10.45
C ALA A 4 18.09 -0.21 -9.98
N LEU A 5 18.20 0.57 -8.89
CA LEU A 5 17.10 1.38 -8.39
C LEU A 5 16.64 2.42 -9.43
N ALA A 6 17.59 3.06 -10.13
CA ALA A 6 17.31 4.02 -11.19
C ALA A 6 16.57 3.38 -12.37
N ILE A 7 16.97 2.17 -12.78
CA ILE A 7 16.31 1.43 -13.86
C ILE A 7 14.87 1.06 -13.45
N PHE A 8 14.67 0.55 -12.23
CA PHE A 8 13.33 0.25 -11.73
C PHE A 8 12.45 1.50 -11.65
N GLY A 9 12.98 2.62 -11.17
CA GLY A 9 12.26 3.89 -11.10
C GLY A 9 11.85 4.39 -12.49
N PHE A 10 12.75 4.32 -13.46
CA PHE A 10 12.47 4.71 -14.84
C PHE A 10 11.40 3.81 -15.49
N LEU A 11 11.52 2.48 -15.33
CA LEU A 11 10.53 1.53 -15.84
C LEU A 11 9.16 1.74 -15.21
N PHE A 12 9.12 1.95 -13.89
CA PHE A 12 7.87 2.23 -13.17
C PHE A 12 7.23 3.53 -13.64
N GLY A 13 7.99 4.63 -13.72
CA GLY A 13 7.49 5.92 -14.21
C GLY A 13 6.96 5.83 -15.64
N THR A 14 7.71 5.17 -16.53
CA THR A 14 7.30 4.96 -17.92
C THR A 14 6.03 4.11 -18.01
N PHE A 15 5.91 3.08 -17.19
CA PHE A 15 4.72 2.24 -17.10
C PHE A 15 3.50 3.04 -16.62
N VAL A 16 3.65 3.86 -15.57
CA VAL A 16 2.57 4.72 -15.04
C VAL A 16 2.09 5.70 -16.10
N VAL A 17 3.01 6.41 -16.78
CA VAL A 17 2.64 7.36 -17.85
C VAL A 17 1.94 6.66 -19.00
N TRP A 18 2.45 5.50 -19.44
CA TRP A 18 1.84 4.71 -20.50
C TRP A 18 0.42 4.25 -20.14
N LEU A 19 0.21 3.82 -18.90
CA LEU A 19 -1.10 3.41 -18.39
C LEU A 19 -2.08 4.59 -18.36
N THR A 20 -1.64 5.75 -17.87
CA THR A 20 -2.47 6.97 -17.84
C THR A 20 -2.91 7.38 -19.25
N VAL A 21 -1.98 7.41 -20.21
CA VAL A 21 -2.31 7.72 -21.61
C VAL A 21 -3.29 6.70 -22.20
N ARG A 22 -3.11 5.40 -21.92
CA ARG A 22 -4.04 4.34 -22.34
C ARG A 22 -5.45 4.50 -21.76
N ILE A 23 -5.56 4.87 -20.49
CA ILE A 23 -6.84 5.11 -19.82
C ILE A 23 -7.60 6.27 -20.45
N VAL A 24 -6.90 7.39 -20.67
CA VAL A 24 -7.48 8.62 -21.21
C VAL A 24 -7.87 8.44 -22.68
N ASN A 25 -6.97 7.89 -23.49
CA ASN A 25 -7.11 7.86 -24.94
C ASN A 25 -8.06 6.76 -25.44
N ARG A 26 -8.16 5.60 -24.74
CA ARG A 26 -8.95 4.45 -25.23
C ARG A 26 -10.20 4.08 -24.43
N LYS A 27 -10.44 4.67 -23.26
CA LYS A 27 -11.55 4.31 -22.33
C LYS A 27 -11.70 2.79 -22.10
N GLU A 28 -10.65 2.00 -22.27
CA GLU A 28 -10.68 0.55 -22.05
C GLU A 28 -10.98 0.31 -20.56
N ARG A 29 -12.15 -0.26 -20.26
CA ARG A 29 -12.57 -0.52 -18.87
C ARG A 29 -11.49 -1.28 -18.10
N TRP A 30 -10.81 -2.21 -18.75
CA TRP A 30 -9.70 -2.98 -18.19
C TRP A 30 -8.57 -2.09 -17.65
N ALA A 31 -8.09 -1.10 -18.40
CA ALA A 31 -7.02 -0.21 -17.94
C ALA A 31 -7.45 0.67 -16.75
N LYS A 32 -8.72 1.08 -16.70
CA LYS A 32 -9.28 1.79 -15.54
C LYS A 32 -9.30 0.92 -14.30
N TRP A 33 -9.74 -0.34 -14.44
CA TRP A 33 -9.74 -1.31 -13.34
C TRP A 33 -8.32 -1.61 -12.85
N THR A 34 -7.34 -1.72 -13.75
CA THR A 34 -5.94 -1.93 -13.36
C THR A 34 -5.38 -0.74 -12.59
N ALA A 35 -5.67 0.49 -13.03
CA ALA A 35 -5.23 1.69 -12.31
C ALA A 35 -5.91 1.84 -10.95
N TRP A 36 -7.21 1.58 -10.85
CA TRP A 36 -7.89 1.53 -9.57
C TRP A 36 -7.33 0.44 -8.66
N GLY A 37 -7.10 -0.77 -9.19
CA GLY A 37 -6.49 -1.86 -8.44
C GLY A 37 -5.10 -1.49 -7.91
N LEU A 38 -4.26 -0.86 -8.74
CA LEU A 38 -2.94 -0.38 -8.33
C LEU A 38 -3.02 0.73 -7.29
N ALA A 39 -3.89 1.71 -7.50
CA ALA A 39 -4.08 2.79 -6.55
C ALA A 39 -4.56 2.24 -5.20
N VAL A 40 -5.52 1.32 -5.20
CA VAL A 40 -6.02 0.67 -3.99
C VAL A 40 -4.91 -0.11 -3.29
N ALA A 41 -4.13 -0.90 -4.02
CA ALA A 41 -3.06 -1.72 -3.45
C ALA A 41 -1.88 -0.90 -2.90
N ILE A 42 -1.50 0.20 -3.58
CA ILE A 42 -0.31 0.99 -3.23
C ILE A 42 -0.64 2.09 -2.21
N LEU A 43 -1.83 2.68 -2.29
CA LEU A 43 -2.20 3.84 -1.47
C LEU A 43 -3.22 3.45 -0.40
N TRP A 44 -4.40 2.98 -0.80
CA TRP A 44 -5.49 2.76 0.14
C TRP A 44 -5.21 1.65 1.14
N TYR A 45 -4.56 0.56 0.72
CA TYR A 45 -4.31 -0.59 1.57
C TYR A 45 -3.29 -0.32 2.70
N PRO A 46 -2.16 0.38 2.47
CA PRO A 46 -1.34 0.88 3.58
C PRO A 46 -2.05 1.95 4.42
N LEU A 47 -2.83 2.84 3.79
CA LEU A 47 -3.61 3.89 4.48
C LEU A 47 -4.77 3.33 5.32
N SER A 48 -5.24 2.11 5.08
CA SER A 48 -6.25 1.50 5.95
C SER A 48 -5.65 0.95 7.24
N ALA A 49 -4.32 0.79 7.34
CA ALA A 49 -3.66 0.23 8.51
C ALA A 49 -3.84 1.08 9.78
N GLY A 50 -3.85 2.42 9.66
CA GLY A 50 -4.04 3.33 10.81
C GLY A 50 -5.44 3.24 11.43
N PRO A 51 -6.52 3.43 10.67
CA PRO A 51 -7.88 3.23 11.19
C PRO A 51 -8.11 1.83 11.75
N VAL A 52 -7.51 0.80 11.13
CA VAL A 52 -7.61 -0.58 11.59
C VAL A 52 -6.87 -0.80 12.92
N SER A 53 -5.69 -0.21 13.12
CA SER A 53 -5.00 -0.29 14.41
C SER A 53 -5.79 0.40 15.52
N MET A 54 -6.42 1.55 15.23
CA MET A 54 -7.33 2.22 16.17
C MET A 54 -8.49 1.32 16.57
N ILE A 55 -9.15 0.68 15.60
CA ILE A 55 -10.27 -0.23 15.86
C ILE A 55 -9.80 -1.41 16.70
N CYS A 56 -8.65 -2.02 16.34
CA CYS A 56 -8.06 -3.14 17.07
C CYS A 56 -7.80 -2.84 18.55
N ILE A 57 -7.40 -1.61 18.87
CA ILE A 57 -7.00 -1.21 20.22
C ILE A 57 -8.19 -0.67 21.03
N LYS A 58 -9.08 0.11 20.40
CA LYS A 58 -10.18 0.80 21.10
C LYS A 58 -11.46 -0.04 21.21
N LEU A 59 -11.68 -0.99 20.31
CA LEU A 59 -12.79 -1.93 20.43
C LEU A 59 -12.24 -3.24 21.01
N ASP A 60 -12.96 -3.80 21.97
CA ASP A 60 -12.71 -5.14 22.47
C ASP A 60 -13.11 -6.14 21.38
N ASN A 61 -12.16 -6.40 20.47
CA ASN A 61 -12.43 -7.18 19.27
C ASN A 61 -12.31 -8.67 19.59
N PRO A 62 -13.24 -9.50 19.08
CA PRO A 62 -13.14 -10.94 19.25
C PRO A 62 -11.86 -11.46 18.57
N VAL A 63 -11.26 -12.49 19.17
CA VAL A 63 -9.98 -13.10 18.72
C VAL A 63 -9.94 -13.39 17.21
N LEU A 64 -11.09 -13.76 16.62
CA LEU A 64 -11.21 -14.03 15.19
C LEU A 64 -10.95 -12.79 14.32
N VAL A 65 -11.40 -11.60 14.75
CA VAL A 65 -11.21 -10.34 14.01
C VAL A 65 -9.74 -9.95 14.03
N THR A 66 -9.11 -10.01 15.20
CA THR A 66 -7.66 -9.74 15.34
C THR A 66 -6.84 -10.71 14.50
N ARG A 67 -7.19 -12.00 14.49
CA ARG A 67 -6.51 -13.00 13.65
C ARG A 67 -6.65 -12.71 12.16
N THR A 68 -7.84 -12.31 11.72
CA THR A 68 -8.12 -11.97 10.32
C THR A 68 -7.32 -10.75 9.90
N ILE A 69 -7.28 -9.70 10.72
CA ILE A 69 -6.50 -8.49 10.48
C ILE A 69 -5.01 -8.83 10.37
N SER A 70 -4.47 -9.64 11.28
CA SER A 70 -3.07 -10.09 11.20
C SER A 70 -2.75 -10.82 9.91
N ILE A 71 -3.63 -11.73 9.44
CA ILE A 71 -3.43 -12.44 8.17
C ILE A 71 -3.50 -11.47 6.99
N VAL A 72 -4.50 -10.59 6.98
CA VAL A 72 -4.71 -9.62 5.90
C VAL A 72 -3.52 -8.69 5.78
N TYR A 73 -2.98 -8.16 6.89
CA TYR A 73 -1.88 -7.19 6.90
C TYR A 73 -0.47 -7.81 6.97
N TRP A 74 -0.35 -9.14 7.10
CA TRP A 74 0.94 -9.83 7.11
C TRP A 74 1.87 -9.49 5.93
N PRO A 75 1.39 -9.38 4.67
CA PRO A 75 2.24 -8.99 3.56
C PRO A 75 2.80 -7.58 3.74
N LEU A 76 1.97 -6.66 4.24
CA LEU A 76 2.35 -5.28 4.52
C LEU A 76 3.46 -5.24 5.59
N VAL A 77 3.27 -5.97 6.69
CA VAL A 77 4.27 -6.10 7.76
C VAL A 77 5.60 -6.59 7.21
N LYS A 78 5.59 -7.66 6.40
CA LYS A 78 6.82 -8.18 5.78
C LYS A 78 7.52 -7.19 4.84
N ILE A 79 6.76 -6.36 4.13
CA ILE A 79 7.33 -5.33 3.25
C ILE A 79 7.98 -4.24 4.10
N ILE A 80 7.30 -3.81 5.17
CA ILE A 80 7.76 -2.78 6.09
C ILE A 80 9.00 -3.23 6.87
N GLU A 81 9.08 -4.49 7.32
CA GLU A 81 10.26 -5.06 7.98
C GLU A 81 11.51 -5.04 7.09
N ARG A 82 11.33 -5.08 5.77
CA ARG A 82 12.42 -5.02 4.78
C ARG A 82 12.66 -3.61 4.27
N ALA A 83 11.85 -2.64 4.70
CA ALA A 83 11.95 -1.26 4.25
C ALA A 83 13.10 -0.55 4.99
N PRO A 84 13.68 0.51 4.39
CA PRO A 84 14.63 1.37 5.08
C PRO A 84 14.03 1.99 6.36
N ASN A 85 14.88 2.26 7.36
CA ASN A 85 14.45 2.77 8.67
C ASN A 85 13.56 4.01 8.58
N TRP A 86 13.85 4.96 7.69
CA TRP A 86 13.04 6.17 7.51
C TRP A 86 11.60 5.86 7.03
N CYS A 87 11.42 4.81 6.22
CA CYS A 87 10.11 4.39 5.74
C CYS A 87 9.34 3.66 6.84
N PHE A 88 10.04 2.81 7.60
CA PHE A 88 9.50 2.14 8.78
C PHE A 88 9.04 3.15 9.84
N GLU A 89 9.88 4.13 10.17
CA GLU A 89 9.59 5.19 11.14
C GLU A 89 8.43 6.07 10.68
N GLY A 90 8.38 6.45 9.39
CA GLY A 90 7.26 7.21 8.84
C GLY A 90 5.94 6.44 8.91
N PHE A 91 5.95 5.16 8.55
CA PHE A 91 4.76 4.30 8.66
C PHE A 91 4.35 4.10 10.12
N ARG A 92 5.32 3.90 11.02
CA ARG A 92 5.07 3.76 12.45
C ARG A 92 4.46 5.03 13.05
N ALA A 93 5.02 6.20 12.77
CA ALA A 93 4.48 7.48 13.22
C ALA A 93 3.05 7.70 12.68
N TYR A 94 2.79 7.30 11.43
CA TYR A 94 1.45 7.30 10.88
C TYR A 94 0.49 6.40 11.65
N VAL A 95 0.86 5.15 11.93
CA VAL A 95 0.02 4.20 12.68
C VAL A 95 -0.19 4.64 14.13
N GLU A 96 0.85 5.15 14.79
CA GLU A 96 0.80 5.65 16.18
C GLU A 96 -0.11 6.87 16.31
N TRP A 97 -0.23 7.71 15.28
CA TRP A 97 -1.16 8.85 15.29
C TRP A 97 -2.64 8.45 15.47
N TRP A 98 -2.98 7.20 15.14
CA TRP A 98 -4.35 6.67 15.26
C TRP A 98 -4.66 5.99 16.59
N VAL A 99 -3.64 5.61 17.37
CA VAL A 99 -3.77 4.90 18.64
C VAL A 99 -4.01 5.91 19.76
#